data_AF-A0A418MZF0-F1
#
_entry.id   AF-A0A418MZF0-F1
#
_cell.length_a   1.000
_cell.length_b   1.000
_cell.length_c   1.000
_cell.angle_alpha   90.00
_cell.angle_beta   90.00
_cell.angle_gamma   90.00
#
_symmetry.space_group_name_H-M   'P 1'
#
loop_
_entity.id
_entity.type
_entity.pdbx_description
1 polymer ?
#
loop_
_entity_poly.entity_id
_entity_poly.type
_entity_poly.pdbx_seq_one_letter_code
_entity_poly.pdbx_strand_id
1 'polypeptide(L)'
;MGTWDSGPFDNDTAADWCGDLDDADLAKRPTLVREALSRAADEDGYLDSDVACEAIAAAAIVAAQQPGGPPIASAYAPGFLLDGGRFELPDDLVVLAVRALDRVMAADSEWHDLWQDAAGNVNPAFDAVRGLRGVLTA
;
A
#
# COMPACT_ATOMS: atom_id res chain seq x y z
N MET A 1 -11.33 -7.70 9.35
CA MET A 1 -11.11 -6.24 9.22
C MET A 1 -12.14 -5.70 8.24
N GLY A 2 -12.62 -4.47 8.43
CA GLY A 2 -13.62 -3.80 7.59
C GLY A 2 -13.00 -2.83 6.59
N THR A 3 -13.75 -2.51 5.54
CA THR A 3 -13.42 -1.52 4.51
C THR A 3 -14.56 -0.52 4.40
N TRP A 4 -14.25 0.77 4.24
CA TRP A 4 -15.24 1.86 4.07
C TRP A 4 -15.08 2.60 2.74
N ASP A 5 -13.94 2.47 2.07
CA ASP A 5 -13.72 2.91 0.69
C ASP A 5 -12.61 2.04 0.06
N SER A 6 -12.28 2.33 -1.19
CA SER A 6 -11.41 1.56 -2.07
C SER A 6 -9.96 2.07 -2.14
N GLY A 7 -9.65 3.15 -1.40
CA GLY A 7 -8.33 3.74 -1.40
C GLY A 7 -7.32 2.94 -0.57
N PRO A 8 -6.01 3.24 -0.74
CA PRO A 8 -4.91 2.51 -0.09
C PRO A 8 -4.95 2.48 1.45
N PHE A 9 -5.67 3.42 2.06
CA PHE A 9 -5.74 3.59 3.51
C PHE A 9 -7.16 3.34 4.06
N ASP A 10 -8.12 2.97 3.20
CA ASP A 10 -9.55 2.98 3.53
C ASP A 10 -10.08 1.62 4.04
N ASN A 11 -9.29 1.00 4.90
CA ASN A 11 -9.63 -0.22 5.61
C ASN A 11 -8.94 -0.26 6.98
N ASP A 12 -9.50 -1.03 7.92
CA ASP A 12 -8.99 -1.09 9.29
C ASP A 12 -7.51 -1.49 9.32
N THR A 13 -7.08 -2.44 8.47
CA THR A 13 -5.73 -3.02 8.52
C THR A 13 -4.67 -2.01 8.10
N ALA A 14 -4.94 -1.28 7.01
CA ALA A 14 -4.08 -0.21 6.55
C ALA A 14 -4.03 0.94 7.57
N ALA A 15 -5.17 1.30 8.18
CA ALA A 15 -5.22 2.36 9.18
C ALA A 15 -4.44 2.00 10.46
N ASP A 16 -4.56 0.77 10.96
CA ASP A 16 -3.79 0.29 12.12
C ASP A 16 -2.29 0.29 11.81
N TRP A 17 -1.88 -0.22 10.65
CA TRP A 17 -0.48 -0.19 10.22
C TRP A 17 0.06 1.25 10.05
N CYS A 18 -0.77 2.18 9.56
CA CYS A 18 -0.39 3.59 9.48
C CYS A 18 -0.21 4.22 10.87
N GLY A 19 -1.00 3.82 11.85
CA GLY A 19 -0.84 4.21 13.26
C GLY A 19 0.51 3.75 13.81
N ASP A 20 0.85 2.48 13.61
CA ASP A 20 2.16 1.92 14.02
C ASP A 20 3.34 2.67 13.36
N LEU A 21 3.18 3.05 12.09
CA LEU A 21 4.21 3.81 11.35
C LEU A 21 4.35 5.26 11.86
N ASP A 22 3.24 5.90 12.25
CA ASP A 22 3.22 7.25 12.82
C ASP A 22 3.95 7.28 14.17
N ASP A 23 3.64 6.31 15.03
CA ASP A 23 4.22 6.14 16.38
C ASP A 23 5.69 5.66 16.36
N ALA A 24 6.15 5.08 15.26
CA ALA A 24 7.51 4.59 15.13
C ALA A 24 8.57 5.71 15.09
N ASP A 25 9.71 5.45 15.71
CA ASP A 25 10.92 6.27 15.60
C ASP A 25 11.29 6.48 14.12
N LEU A 26 11.77 7.68 13.76
CA LEU A 26 12.17 8.01 12.38
C LEU A 26 13.10 6.97 11.73
N ALA A 27 14.02 6.40 12.51
CA ALA A 27 14.97 5.39 12.03
C ALA A 27 14.33 4.03 11.73
N LYS A 28 13.14 3.73 12.25
CA LYS A 28 12.42 2.45 12.06
C LYS A 28 11.42 2.49 10.91
N ARG A 29 10.94 3.68 10.53
CA ARG A 29 9.92 3.85 9.48
C ARG A 29 10.30 3.18 8.15
N PRO A 30 11.54 3.29 7.63
CA PRO A 30 11.91 2.61 6.39
C PRO A 30 11.87 1.08 6.52
N THR A 31 12.16 0.55 7.71
CA THR A 31 12.10 -0.88 7.99
C THR A 31 10.65 -1.38 7.98
N LEU A 32 9.72 -0.66 8.61
CA LEU A 32 8.30 -1.04 8.61
C LEU A 32 7.70 -1.05 7.20
N VAL A 33 8.04 -0.04 6.39
CA VAL A 33 7.64 0.01 4.96
C VAL A 33 8.21 -1.20 4.21
N ARG A 34 9.49 -1.51 4.40
CA ARG A 34 10.11 -2.69 3.77
C ARG A 34 9.42 -3.98 4.19
N GLU A 35 9.18 -4.16 5.47
CA GLU A 35 8.58 -5.38 6.02
C GLU A 35 7.18 -5.62 5.45
N ALA A 36 6.32 -4.60 5.40
CA ALA A 36 5.00 -4.70 4.79
C ALA A 36 5.07 -5.12 3.31
N LEU A 37 5.96 -4.49 2.54
CA LEU A 37 6.13 -4.81 1.12
C LEU A 37 6.72 -6.21 0.90
N SER A 38 7.73 -6.60 1.68
CA SER A 38 8.36 -7.93 1.60
C SER A 38 7.41 -9.05 1.98
N ARG A 39 6.60 -8.87 3.04
CA ARG A 39 5.60 -9.86 3.45
C ARG A 39 4.64 -10.21 2.31
N ALA A 40 4.18 -9.22 1.56
CA ALA A 40 3.37 -9.48 0.37
C ALA A 40 4.21 -10.07 -0.77
N ALA A 41 5.34 -9.44 -1.12
CA ALA A 41 6.13 -9.80 -2.30
C ALA A 41 6.78 -11.18 -2.25
N ASP A 42 7.03 -11.71 -1.04
CA ASP A 42 7.70 -12.99 -0.80
C ASP A 42 6.71 -14.09 -0.31
N GLU A 43 5.39 -13.85 -0.37
CA GLU A 43 4.38 -14.87 -0.08
C GLU A 43 4.19 -15.83 -1.27
N ASP A 44 4.62 -17.08 -1.09
CA ASP A 44 4.59 -18.16 -2.10
C ASP A 44 3.23 -18.89 -2.17
N GLY A 45 2.37 -18.72 -1.17
CA GLY A 45 1.07 -19.37 -1.03
C GLY A 45 -0.10 -18.49 -1.46
N TYR A 46 -1.19 -18.51 -0.69
CA TYR A 46 -2.32 -17.62 -0.91
C TYR A 46 -2.12 -16.36 -0.06
N LEU A 47 -2.15 -15.19 -0.69
CA LEU A 47 -1.89 -13.92 0.01
C LEU A 47 -3.12 -13.46 0.77
N ASP A 48 -2.99 -13.44 2.09
CA ASP A 48 -4.01 -12.92 3.02
C ASP A 48 -4.32 -11.43 2.78
N SER A 49 -5.59 -11.06 2.89
CA SER A 49 -6.03 -9.70 2.59
C SER A 49 -5.44 -8.67 3.53
N ASP A 50 -5.14 -9.02 4.78
CA ASP A 50 -4.55 -8.08 5.73
C ASP A 50 -3.11 -7.73 5.31
N VAL A 51 -2.34 -8.73 4.86
CA VAL A 51 -0.99 -8.52 4.32
C VAL A 51 -1.02 -7.67 3.05
N ALA A 52 -2.00 -7.92 2.17
CA ALA A 52 -2.19 -7.13 0.96
C ALA A 52 -2.52 -5.66 1.29
N CYS A 53 -3.41 -5.41 2.26
CA CYS A 53 -3.78 -4.06 2.69
C CYS A 53 -2.57 -3.27 3.22
N GLU A 54 -1.75 -3.87 4.10
CA GLU A 54 -0.51 -3.25 4.60
C GLU A 54 0.45 -2.91 3.45
N ALA A 55 0.62 -3.84 2.50
CA ALA A 55 1.50 -3.64 1.36
C ALA A 55 1.02 -2.54 0.39
N ILE A 56 -0.29 -2.44 0.15
CA ILE A 56 -0.86 -1.36 -0.68
C ILE A 56 -0.64 0.01 0.00
N ALA A 57 -0.87 0.11 1.31
CA ALA A 57 -0.63 1.33 2.08
C ALA A 57 0.85 1.74 2.02
N ALA A 58 1.76 0.78 2.24
CA ALA A 58 3.20 0.99 2.13
C ALA A 58 3.62 1.43 0.71
N ALA A 59 3.08 0.79 -0.33
CA ALA A 59 3.37 1.15 -1.71
C ALA A 59 2.85 2.54 -2.07
N ALA A 60 1.69 2.95 -1.53
CA ALA A 60 1.17 4.30 -1.70
C ALA A 60 2.10 5.36 -1.11
N ILE A 61 2.69 5.08 0.06
CA ILE A 61 3.71 5.94 0.67
C ILE A 61 4.95 6.05 -0.21
N VAL A 62 5.46 4.93 -0.74
CA VAL A 62 6.62 4.95 -1.66
C VAL A 62 6.29 5.76 -2.93
N ALA A 63 5.10 5.55 -3.50
CA ALA A 63 4.64 6.23 -4.72
C ALA A 63 4.51 7.75 -4.51
N ALA A 64 3.95 8.20 -3.39
CA ALA A 64 3.81 9.63 -3.05
C ALA A 64 5.17 10.34 -2.94
N GLN A 65 6.25 9.61 -2.66
CA GLN A 65 7.59 10.16 -2.62
C GLN A 65 8.28 10.25 -3.99
N GLN A 66 7.72 9.61 -5.04
CA GLN A 66 8.26 9.68 -6.39
C GLN A 66 7.92 11.01 -7.10
N PRO A 67 8.72 11.43 -8.10
CA PRO A 67 8.35 12.54 -8.98
C PRO A 67 7.00 12.28 -9.65
N GLY A 68 6.05 13.20 -9.50
CA GLY A 68 4.70 13.06 -10.07
C GLY A 68 3.78 12.11 -9.29
N GLY A 69 4.23 11.58 -8.15
CA GLY A 69 3.38 10.82 -7.24
C GLY A 69 2.27 11.67 -6.63
N PRO A 70 1.06 11.11 -6.41
CA PRO A 70 -0.03 11.84 -5.80
C PRO A 70 0.29 12.14 -4.32
N PRO A 71 -0.06 13.34 -3.81
CA PRO A 71 0.07 13.63 -2.38
C PRO A 71 -0.89 12.75 -1.58
N ILE A 72 -0.47 12.39 -0.36
CA ILE A 72 -1.33 11.67 0.58
C ILE A 72 -2.25 12.68 1.27
N ALA A 73 -3.55 12.48 1.12
CA ALA A 73 -4.59 13.33 1.71
C ALA A 73 -5.60 12.55 2.57
N SER A 74 -5.43 11.23 2.73
CA SER A 74 -6.32 10.42 3.56
C SER A 74 -6.08 10.71 5.04
N ALA A 75 -7.16 10.92 5.81
CA ALA A 75 -7.10 11.08 7.25
C ALA A 75 -6.65 9.80 7.99
N TYR A 76 -6.60 8.66 7.28
CA TYR A 76 -6.19 7.35 7.80
C TYR A 76 -4.73 7.01 7.47
N ALA A 77 -4.03 7.88 6.75
CA ALA A 77 -2.59 7.75 6.51
C ALA A 77 -1.78 8.34 7.68
N PRO A 78 -0.46 8.05 7.78
CA PRO A 78 0.38 8.60 8.84
C PRO A 78 0.38 10.14 8.79
N GLY A 79 0.17 10.78 9.94
CA GLY A 79 -0.03 12.23 10.02
C GLY A 79 1.19 13.01 9.51
N PHE A 80 2.40 12.48 9.71
CA PHE A 80 3.64 13.12 9.23
C PHE A 80 3.80 13.13 7.70
N LEU A 81 2.94 12.43 6.95
CA LEU A 81 2.94 12.39 5.47
C LEU A 81 1.88 13.30 4.86
N LEU A 82 0.95 13.81 5.67
CA LEU A 82 -0.04 14.78 5.23
C LEU A 82 0.65 16.09 4.81
N ASP A 83 -0.02 16.85 3.96
CA ASP A 83 0.47 18.14 3.42
C ASP A 83 1.85 18.05 2.72
N GLY A 84 2.19 16.88 2.18
CA GLY A 84 3.43 16.65 1.44
C GLY A 84 4.65 16.35 2.31
N GLY A 85 4.43 15.92 3.55
CA GLY A 85 5.50 15.41 4.41
C GLY A 85 6.26 14.24 3.78
N ARG A 86 7.56 14.15 4.09
CA ARG A 86 8.49 13.19 3.49
C ARG A 86 9.46 12.65 4.55
N PHE A 87 9.99 11.47 4.27
CA PHE A 87 11.07 10.85 5.06
C PHE A 87 11.93 9.98 4.15
N GLU A 88 13.17 9.75 4.55
CA GLU A 88 14.14 9.02 3.73
C GLU A 88 13.70 7.56 3.55
N LEU A 89 13.48 7.18 2.28
CA LEU A 89 13.22 5.81 1.87
C LEU A 89 14.34 5.35 0.95
N PRO A 90 14.92 4.15 1.16
CA PRO A 90 15.85 3.54 0.22
C PRO A 90 15.24 3.36 -1.18
N ASP A 91 16.00 3.67 -2.23
CA ASP A 91 15.54 3.62 -3.63
C ASP A 91 15.06 2.22 -4.06
N ASP A 92 15.62 1.17 -3.46
CA ASP A 92 15.23 -0.22 -3.77
C ASP A 92 13.80 -0.55 -3.33
N LEU A 93 13.19 0.26 -2.46
CA LEU A 93 11.79 0.11 -2.08
C LEU A 93 10.81 0.39 -3.23
N VAL A 94 11.21 1.14 -4.26
CA VAL A 94 10.37 1.32 -5.46
C VAL A 94 10.19 -0.03 -6.17
N VAL A 95 11.29 -0.76 -6.37
CA VAL A 95 11.27 -2.09 -7.01
C VAL A 95 10.50 -3.09 -6.15
N LEU A 96 10.69 -3.04 -4.83
CA LEU A 96 9.96 -3.90 -3.90
C LEU A 96 8.46 -3.59 -3.88
N ALA A 97 8.08 -2.31 -3.94
CA ALA A 97 6.68 -1.88 -3.99
C ALA A 97 5.99 -2.38 -5.25
N VAL A 98 6.64 -2.29 -6.41
CA VAL A 98 6.11 -2.86 -7.67
C VAL A 98 5.88 -4.37 -7.54
N ARG A 99 6.86 -5.11 -6.99
CA ARG A 99 6.72 -6.56 -6.75
C ARG A 99 5.55 -6.89 -5.83
N ALA A 100 5.39 -6.14 -4.74
CA ALA A 100 4.30 -6.33 -3.79
C ALA A 100 2.93 -6.07 -4.46
N LEU A 101 2.79 -4.97 -5.21
CA LEU A 101 1.55 -4.66 -5.92
C LEU A 101 1.22 -5.70 -7.01
N ASP A 102 2.24 -6.19 -7.73
CA ASP A 102 2.07 -7.27 -8.70
C ASP A 102 1.58 -8.57 -8.02
N ARG A 103 2.09 -8.86 -6.82
CA ARG A 103 1.69 -10.03 -6.03
C ARG A 103 0.29 -9.89 -5.42
N VAL A 104 -0.10 -8.69 -5.00
CA VAL A 104 -1.47 -8.34 -4.55
C VAL A 104 -2.48 -8.50 -5.69
N MET A 105 -2.11 -8.16 -6.92
CA MET A 105 -2.99 -8.25 -8.09
C MET A 105 -3.02 -9.65 -8.73
N ALA A 106 -2.26 -10.61 -8.20
CA ALA A 106 -2.27 -11.99 -8.68
C ALA A 106 -3.55 -12.73 -8.25
N ALA A 107 -3.88 -13.80 -8.97
CA ALA A 107 -5.11 -14.58 -8.74
C ALA A 107 -5.10 -15.40 -7.44
N ASP A 108 -3.94 -15.54 -6.80
CA ASP A 108 -3.74 -16.19 -5.50
C ASP A 108 -3.61 -15.14 -4.38
N SER A 109 -4.53 -14.16 -4.38
CA SER A 109 -4.65 -13.13 -3.34
C SER A 109 -6.10 -12.97 -2.90
N GLU A 110 -6.32 -13.05 -1.60
CA GLU A 110 -7.62 -12.82 -0.97
C GLU A 110 -8.14 -11.42 -1.24
N TRP A 111 -7.27 -10.41 -1.18
CA TRP A 111 -7.65 -9.03 -1.51
C TRP A 111 -8.14 -8.92 -2.95
N HIS A 112 -7.45 -9.57 -3.90
CA HIS A 112 -7.87 -9.60 -5.30
C HIS A 112 -9.26 -10.25 -5.43
N ASP A 113 -9.45 -11.42 -4.83
CA ASP A 113 -10.71 -12.17 -4.90
C ASP A 113 -11.88 -11.38 -4.29
N LEU A 114 -11.69 -10.80 -3.10
CA LEU A 114 -12.70 -10.00 -2.41
C LEU A 114 -13.16 -8.80 -3.26
N TRP A 115 -12.22 -8.06 -3.85
CA TRP A 115 -12.56 -6.90 -4.69
C TRP A 115 -13.06 -7.30 -6.07
N GLN A 116 -12.64 -8.44 -6.61
CA GLN A 116 -13.19 -9.00 -7.84
C GLN A 116 -14.65 -9.41 -7.66
N ASP A 117 -14.97 -10.11 -6.56
CA ASP A 117 -16.32 -10.57 -6.25
C ASP A 117 -17.28 -9.42 -5.92
N ALA A 118 -16.76 -8.35 -5.30
CA ALA A 118 -17.52 -7.13 -5.03
C ALA A 118 -17.69 -6.22 -6.26
N ALA A 119 -16.91 -6.45 -7.34
CA ALA A 119 -16.89 -5.53 -8.49
C ALA A 119 -18.14 -5.62 -9.35
N GLY A 120 -18.60 -4.45 -9.80
CA GLY A 120 -19.54 -4.31 -10.90
C GLY A 120 -18.81 -4.13 -12.23
N ASN A 121 -19.26 -3.18 -13.05
CA ASN A 121 -18.58 -2.82 -14.31
C ASN A 121 -17.24 -2.08 -14.10
N VAL A 122 -16.99 -1.58 -12.89
CA VAL A 122 -15.79 -0.84 -12.50
C VAL A 122 -15.25 -1.42 -11.20
N ASN A 123 -13.93 -1.38 -11.03
CA ASN A 123 -13.26 -1.81 -9.80
C ASN A 123 -12.28 -0.71 -9.34
N PRO A 124 -12.76 0.27 -8.56
CA PRO A 124 -11.94 1.39 -8.08
C PRO A 124 -10.73 0.95 -7.27
N ALA A 125 -10.82 -0.15 -6.51
CA ALA A 125 -9.71 -0.68 -5.73
C ALA A 125 -8.58 -1.18 -6.65
N PHE A 126 -8.92 -1.91 -7.71
CA PHE A 126 -7.94 -2.35 -8.71
C PHE A 126 -7.34 -1.15 -9.46
N ASP A 127 -8.14 -0.13 -9.76
CA ASP A 127 -7.67 1.07 -10.43
C ASP A 127 -6.70 1.87 -9.54
N ALA A 128 -6.95 1.93 -8.24
CA ALA A 128 -6.03 2.52 -7.26
C ALA A 128 -4.67 1.79 -7.28
N VAL A 129 -4.66 0.46 -7.18
CA VAL A 129 -3.42 -0.33 -7.21
C VAL A 129 -2.66 -0.16 -8.53
N ARG A 130 -3.36 -0.19 -9.67
CA ARG A 130 -2.75 0.06 -10.99
C ARG A 130 -2.18 1.47 -11.10
N GLY A 131 -2.86 2.47 -10.56
CA GLY A 131 -2.40 3.85 -10.50
C GLY A 131 -1.07 3.97 -9.74
N LEU A 132 -1.00 3.37 -8.54
CA LEU A 132 0.23 3.33 -7.75
C LEU A 132 1.38 2.65 -8.52
N ARG A 133 1.11 1.49 -9.11
CA ARG A 133 2.10 0.78 -9.93
C ARG A 133 2.58 1.62 -11.11
N GLY A 134 1.69 2.36 -11.76
CA GLY A 134 2.03 3.28 -12.86
C GLY A 134 3.01 4.37 -12.43
N VAL A 135 2.79 4.98 -11.27
CA VAL A 135 3.72 5.99 -10.70
C VAL A 135 5.10 5.37 -10.41
N LEU A 136 5.12 4.17 -9.83
CA LEU A 136 6.36 3.50 -9.43
C LEU A 136 7.19 2.97 -10.62
N THR A 137 6.63 2.95 -11.83
CA THR A 137 7.28 2.44 -13.05
C THR A 137 7.46 3.50 -14.13
N ALA A 138 7.17 4.77 -13.81
CA ALA A 138 7.26 5.92 -14.71
C ALA A 138 8.69 6.41 -14.97
#